data_AF-A0A507EWU7-F1
#
_entry.id   AF-A0A507EWU7-F1
#
_cell.length_a   1.000
_cell.length_b   1.000
_cell.length_c   1.000
_cell.angle_alpha   90.00
_cell.angle_beta   90.00
_cell.angle_gamma   90.00
#
_symmetry.space_group_name_H-M   'P 1'
#
loop_
_entity.id
_entity.type
_entity.pdbx_description
1 polymer ?
#
loop_
_entity_poly.entity_id
_entity_poly.type
_entity_poly.pdbx_seq_one_letter_code
_entity_poly.pdbx_strand_id
1 'polypeptide(L)'
;MSAPAKVQPNAPPADPADTEMTVEEGPRMRKLREVFEAALNTCLNGCSYAKMAQAFPRLARENPEALRSAREQLVAFIEESIREEFEDINIDKNVVAKLNELDRIIALAQQRQKAEYERGQGRGSKRTDNSSAPAECMHFRVSPAQAIRAYSIYAKRRELSKLHMELAESANHAAQSRLTQSRAEVSTLQNTIQLSVDKLLPPRGIVDVIEISTAVGGTEMECT
;
A
#
# COMPACT_ATOMS: atom_id res chain seq x y z
N MET A 1 30.12 49.52 -14.55
CA MET A 1 30.42 48.08 -14.38
C MET A 1 29.15 47.30 -14.60
N SER A 2 29.03 46.57 -15.72
CA SER A 2 28.04 45.50 -15.88
C SER A 2 28.44 44.66 -17.09
N ALA A 3 28.81 43.42 -16.82
CA ALA A 3 29.21 42.42 -17.81
C ALA A 3 27.97 41.63 -18.30
N PRO A 4 27.93 41.18 -19.56
CA PRO A 4 26.82 40.40 -20.08
C PRO A 4 26.92 38.93 -19.65
N ALA A 5 25.79 38.37 -19.19
CA ALA A 5 25.65 36.97 -18.82
C ALA A 5 25.71 36.06 -20.05
N LYS A 6 26.63 35.09 -20.01
CA LYS A 6 26.87 34.09 -21.04
C LYS A 6 25.80 32.99 -20.95
N VAL A 7 24.97 32.87 -21.98
CA VAL A 7 24.00 31.79 -22.17
C VAL A 7 24.78 30.48 -22.43
N GLN A 8 24.55 29.45 -21.61
CA GLN A 8 24.99 28.08 -21.88
C GLN A 8 23.84 27.29 -22.53
N PRO A 9 24.10 26.49 -23.58
CA PRO A 9 23.09 25.67 -24.23
C PRO A 9 22.85 24.36 -23.47
N ASN A 10 21.57 23.99 -23.35
CA ASN A 10 21.09 22.76 -22.74
C ASN A 10 21.71 21.50 -23.36
N ALA A 11 22.26 20.62 -22.51
CA ALA A 11 22.59 19.25 -22.89
C ALA A 11 21.30 18.39 -22.97
N PRO A 12 21.22 17.41 -23.90
CA PRO A 12 20.05 16.57 -24.10
C PRO A 12 19.87 15.54 -22.96
N PRO A 13 18.64 15.03 -22.72
CA PRO A 13 18.36 14.07 -21.65
C PRO A 13 19.01 12.73 -21.98
N ALA A 14 19.78 12.20 -21.02
CA ALA A 14 20.37 10.88 -21.11
C ALA A 14 19.28 9.79 -21.12
N ASP A 15 19.45 8.81 -22.01
CA ASP A 15 18.64 7.60 -22.11
C ASP A 15 18.68 6.78 -20.80
N PRO A 16 17.57 6.12 -20.39
CA PRO A 16 17.55 5.24 -19.23
C PRO A 16 18.11 3.87 -19.61
N ALA A 17 19.44 3.77 -19.71
CA ALA A 17 20.12 2.49 -19.80
C ALA A 17 20.38 1.94 -18.38
N ASP A 18 19.76 0.81 -18.08
CA ASP A 18 20.20 -0.20 -17.10
C ASP A 18 20.69 0.33 -15.75
N THR A 19 19.78 0.84 -14.92
CA THR A 19 19.94 0.64 -13.48
C THR A 19 19.72 -0.84 -13.19
N GLU A 20 20.80 -1.61 -13.23
CA GLU A 20 20.93 -2.84 -12.45
C GLU A 20 20.60 -2.47 -11.01
N MET A 21 19.34 -2.65 -10.63
CA MET A 21 18.94 -2.49 -9.24
C MET A 21 19.67 -3.58 -8.48
N THR A 22 20.75 -3.24 -7.80
CA THR A 22 21.41 -4.11 -6.83
C THR A 22 20.40 -4.37 -5.74
N VAL A 23 19.63 -5.46 -5.90
CA VAL A 23 18.64 -5.89 -4.93
C VAL A 23 19.41 -6.27 -3.67
N GLU A 24 19.37 -5.39 -2.68
CA GLU A 24 20.02 -5.60 -1.38
C GLU A 24 19.68 -6.98 -0.81
N GLU A 25 20.71 -7.70 -0.36
CA GLU A 25 20.54 -9.08 0.09
C GLU A 25 19.78 -9.15 1.41
N GLY A 26 18.62 -9.83 1.38
CA GLY A 26 17.82 -10.07 2.57
C GLY A 26 18.44 -11.08 3.54
N PRO A 27 17.91 -11.17 4.77
CA PRO A 27 18.43 -12.04 5.82
C PRO A 27 18.39 -13.53 5.44
N ARG A 28 17.42 -13.98 4.62
CA ARG A 28 17.40 -15.36 4.12
C ARG A 28 18.43 -15.62 3.04
N MET A 29 18.67 -14.68 2.14
CA MET A 29 19.69 -14.85 1.11
C MET A 29 21.08 -15.01 1.76
N ARG A 30 21.37 -14.17 2.76
CA ARG A 30 22.61 -14.28 3.55
C ARG A 30 22.77 -15.66 4.19
N LYS A 31 21.72 -16.15 4.85
CA LYS A 31 21.74 -17.50 5.44
C LYS A 31 21.91 -18.61 4.41
N LEU A 32 21.32 -18.45 3.21
CA LEU A 32 21.50 -19.41 2.13
C LEU A 32 22.97 -19.47 1.71
N ARG A 33 23.63 -18.32 1.53
CA ARG A 33 25.07 -18.24 1.23
C ARG A 33 25.92 -18.84 2.36
N GLU A 34 25.61 -18.53 3.62
CA GLU A 34 26.32 -19.09 4.77
C GLU A 34 26.24 -20.62 4.81
N VAL A 35 25.05 -21.19 4.59
CA VAL A 35 24.86 -22.65 4.57
C VAL A 35 25.57 -23.28 3.36
N PHE A 36 25.53 -22.62 2.21
CA PHE A 36 26.23 -23.07 1.01
C PHE A 36 27.75 -23.11 1.23
N GLU A 37 28.35 -22.05 1.74
CA GLU A 37 29.78 -22.00 2.06
C GLU A 37 30.16 -23.04 3.11
N ALA A 38 29.32 -23.25 4.14
CA ALA A 38 29.55 -24.31 5.13
C ALA A 38 29.52 -25.72 4.50
N ALA A 39 28.58 -25.96 3.58
CA ALA A 39 28.47 -27.24 2.87
C ALA A 39 29.67 -27.45 1.92
N LEU A 40 30.05 -26.42 1.15
CA LEU A 40 31.19 -26.47 0.24
C LEU A 40 32.49 -26.78 1.01
N ASN A 41 32.75 -26.06 2.09
CA ASN A 41 33.91 -26.31 2.95
C ASN A 41 33.91 -27.73 3.53
N THR A 42 32.74 -28.25 3.92
CA THR A 42 32.62 -29.63 4.43
C THR A 42 32.97 -30.66 3.34
N CYS A 43 32.52 -30.44 2.10
CA CYS A 43 32.86 -31.27 0.95
C CYS A 43 34.35 -31.24 0.65
N LEU A 44 34.96 -30.05 0.61
CA LEU A 44 36.39 -29.89 0.31
C LEU A 44 37.29 -30.48 1.41
N ASN A 45 36.90 -30.34 2.69
CA ASN A 45 37.56 -31.02 3.81
C ASN A 45 37.49 -32.56 3.69
N GLY A 46 36.45 -33.07 3.02
CA GLY A 46 36.33 -34.47 2.62
C GLY A 46 37.50 -34.94 1.75
N CYS A 47 38.08 -34.08 0.92
CA CYS A 47 39.21 -34.32 0.02
C CYS A 47 40.57 -34.05 0.70
N SER A 48 40.76 -34.58 1.91
CA SER A 48 42.04 -34.50 2.63
C SER A 48 43.16 -35.26 1.91
N TYR A 49 44.40 -34.80 2.07
CA TYR A 49 45.57 -35.50 1.52
C TYR A 49 45.69 -36.95 2.02
N ALA A 50 45.36 -37.21 3.29
CA ALA A 50 45.41 -38.57 3.86
C ALA A 50 44.49 -39.55 3.11
N LYS A 51 43.27 -39.13 2.78
CA LYS A 51 42.32 -39.93 2.00
C LYS A 51 42.81 -40.13 0.57
N MET A 52 43.40 -39.10 -0.04
CA MET A 52 43.95 -39.19 -1.40
C MET A 52 45.19 -40.11 -1.45
N ALA A 53 46.06 -40.05 -0.44
CA ALA A 53 47.20 -40.95 -0.31
C ALA A 53 46.79 -42.41 -0.07
N GLN A 54 45.69 -42.65 0.65
CA GLN A 54 45.11 -43.99 0.81
C GLN A 54 44.53 -44.53 -0.51
N ALA A 55 43.89 -43.67 -1.31
CA ALA A 55 43.35 -44.05 -2.62
C ALA A 55 44.45 -44.27 -3.68
N PHE A 56 45.59 -43.57 -3.56
CA PHE A 56 46.74 -43.68 -4.47
C PHE A 56 48.06 -44.02 -3.74
N PRO A 57 48.20 -45.22 -3.14
CA PRO A 57 49.35 -45.55 -2.28
C PRO A 57 50.70 -45.56 -2.98
N ARG A 58 50.74 -45.97 -4.26
CA ARG A 58 51.99 -46.01 -5.04
C ARG A 58 52.48 -44.60 -5.35
N LEU A 59 51.59 -43.76 -5.85
CA LEU A 59 51.91 -42.36 -6.19
C LEU A 59 52.29 -41.54 -4.96
N ALA A 60 51.65 -41.79 -3.81
CA ALA A 60 52.00 -41.15 -2.54
C ALA A 60 53.43 -41.51 -2.05
N ARG A 61 53.96 -42.69 -2.42
CA ARG A 61 55.33 -43.11 -2.08
C ARG A 61 56.36 -42.61 -3.09
N GLU A 62 56.02 -42.67 -4.37
CA GLU A 62 56.94 -42.34 -5.47
C GLU A 62 57.06 -40.83 -5.70
N ASN A 63 55.96 -40.09 -5.59
CA ASN A 63 55.96 -38.64 -5.80
C ASN A 63 54.85 -37.93 -4.98
N PRO A 64 55.08 -37.71 -3.68
CA PRO A 64 54.09 -37.08 -2.80
C PRO A 64 53.79 -35.62 -3.17
N GLU A 65 54.74 -34.90 -3.78
CA GLU A 65 54.57 -33.51 -4.19
C GLU A 65 53.64 -33.38 -5.39
N ALA A 66 53.77 -34.26 -6.39
CA ALA A 66 52.84 -34.29 -7.52
C ALA A 66 51.40 -34.57 -7.06
N LEU A 67 51.21 -35.48 -6.09
CA LEU A 67 49.91 -35.77 -5.53
C LEU A 67 49.32 -34.57 -4.76
N ARG A 68 50.15 -33.84 -4.01
CA ARG A 68 49.73 -32.64 -3.27
C ARG A 68 49.30 -31.53 -4.23
N SER A 69 50.09 -31.27 -5.26
CA SER A 69 49.79 -30.27 -6.29
C SER A 69 48.51 -30.61 -7.06
N ALA A 70 48.32 -31.86 -7.47
CA ALA A 70 47.10 -32.31 -8.13
C ALA A 70 45.85 -32.13 -7.24
N ARG A 71 45.98 -32.42 -5.94
CA ARG A 71 44.89 -32.20 -4.97
C ARG A 71 44.54 -30.72 -4.85
N GLU A 72 45.54 -29.86 -4.73
CA GLU A 72 45.35 -28.41 -4.58
C GLU A 72 44.68 -27.80 -5.83
N GLN A 73 45.12 -28.20 -7.02
CA GLN A 73 44.49 -27.79 -8.28
C GLN A 73 43.04 -28.28 -8.37
N LEU A 74 42.77 -29.53 -7.98
CA LEU A 74 41.42 -30.08 -7.98
C LEU A 74 40.50 -29.33 -7.01
N VAL A 75 40.98 -29.07 -5.79
CA VAL A 75 40.21 -28.35 -4.77
C VAL A 75 39.93 -26.92 -5.23
N ALA A 76 40.92 -26.21 -5.76
CA ALA A 76 40.76 -24.85 -6.27
C ALA A 76 39.74 -24.80 -7.43
N PHE A 77 39.86 -25.71 -8.40
CA PHE A 77 38.94 -25.78 -9.54
C PHE A 77 37.49 -26.07 -9.10
N ILE A 78 37.29 -27.03 -8.20
CA ILE A 78 35.96 -27.36 -7.68
C ILE A 78 35.38 -26.16 -6.92
N GLU A 79 36.18 -25.50 -6.09
CA GLU A 79 35.74 -24.36 -5.31
C GLU A 79 35.32 -23.18 -6.20
N GLU A 80 36.13 -22.83 -7.19
CA GLU A 80 35.85 -21.75 -8.14
C GLU A 80 34.63 -22.06 -9.01
N SER A 81 34.61 -23.24 -9.64
CA SER A 81 33.51 -23.65 -10.53
C SER A 81 32.17 -23.74 -9.81
N ILE A 82 32.12 -24.30 -8.60
CA ILE A 82 30.86 -24.41 -7.85
C ILE A 82 30.38 -23.03 -7.38
N ARG A 83 31.29 -22.12 -7.03
CA ARG A 83 30.92 -20.76 -6.61
C ARG A 83 30.38 -19.95 -7.77
N GLU A 84 31.00 -20.05 -8.95
CA GLU A 84 30.51 -19.42 -10.18
C GLU A 84 29.11 -19.93 -10.56
N GLU A 85 28.94 -21.25 -10.65
CA GLU A 85 27.65 -21.87 -10.98
C GLU A 85 26.56 -21.52 -9.96
N PHE A 86 26.92 -21.37 -8.68
CA PHE A 86 25.97 -20.96 -7.66
C PHE A 86 25.47 -19.52 -7.89
N GLU A 87 26.33 -18.59 -8.27
CA GLU A 87 25.90 -17.23 -8.59
C GLU A 87 25.07 -17.19 -9.88
N ASP A 88 25.45 -17.94 -10.91
CA ASP A 88 24.68 -18.05 -12.15
C ASP A 88 23.26 -18.55 -11.89
N ILE A 89 23.11 -19.60 -11.07
CA ILE A 89 21.79 -20.09 -10.66
C ILE A 89 21.00 -19.01 -9.88
N ASN A 90 21.66 -18.24 -9.02
CA ASN A 90 21.01 -17.18 -8.26
C ASN A 90 20.47 -16.07 -9.16
N ILE A 91 21.23 -15.69 -10.19
CA ILE A 91 20.86 -14.71 -11.21
C ILE A 91 19.72 -15.26 -12.07
N ASP A 92 19.89 -16.43 -12.66
CA ASP A 92 18.92 -17.07 -13.56
C ASP A 92 17.55 -17.27 -12.94
N LYS A 93 17.53 -17.70 -11.67
CA LYS A 93 16.28 -17.97 -10.95
C LYS A 93 15.77 -16.74 -10.19
N ASN A 94 16.51 -15.63 -10.21
CA ASN A 94 16.23 -14.42 -9.46
C ASN A 94 15.91 -14.74 -7.99
N VAL A 95 16.79 -15.51 -7.36
CA VAL A 95 16.58 -16.07 -6.02
C VAL A 95 16.52 -14.94 -4.99
N VAL A 96 17.39 -13.94 -5.12
CA VAL A 96 17.46 -12.80 -4.21
C VAL A 96 16.12 -12.07 -4.12
N ALA A 97 15.51 -11.71 -5.25
CA ALA A 97 14.22 -11.01 -5.25
C ALA A 97 13.10 -11.88 -4.67
N LYS A 98 13.09 -13.19 -4.97
CA LYS A 98 12.06 -14.11 -4.46
C LYS A 98 12.16 -14.29 -2.94
N LEU A 99 13.37 -14.43 -2.40
CA LEU A 99 13.58 -14.55 -0.97
C LEU A 99 13.25 -13.25 -0.23
N ASN A 100 13.58 -12.10 -0.83
CA ASN A 100 13.21 -10.79 -0.28
C ASN A 100 11.69 -10.58 -0.26
N GLU A 101 10.99 -10.97 -1.33
CA GLU A 101 9.53 -10.90 -1.35
C GLU A 101 8.90 -11.87 -0.35
N LEU A 102 9.47 -13.06 -0.16
CA LEU A 102 9.04 -13.98 0.88
C LEU A 102 9.21 -13.37 2.28
N ASP A 103 10.35 -12.75 2.58
CA ASP A 103 10.59 -12.05 3.84
C ASP A 103 9.57 -10.94 4.07
N ARG A 104 9.24 -10.18 3.02
CA ARG A 104 8.19 -9.15 3.06
C ARG A 104 6.82 -9.75 3.39
N ILE A 105 6.41 -10.83 2.71
CA ILE A 105 5.11 -11.49 2.93
C ILE A 105 5.01 -12.01 4.37
N ILE A 106 6.09 -12.58 4.91
CA ILE A 106 6.14 -13.09 6.28
C ILE A 106 6.02 -11.93 7.29
N ALA A 107 6.73 -10.83 7.08
CA ALA A 107 6.64 -9.65 7.94
C ALA A 107 5.21 -9.07 7.96
N LEU A 108 4.56 -8.98 6.80
CA LEU A 108 3.17 -8.53 6.69
C LEU A 108 2.20 -9.49 7.42
N ALA A 109 2.42 -10.80 7.31
CA ALA A 109 1.59 -11.79 8.00
C ALA A 109 1.74 -11.70 9.53
N GLN A 110 2.97 -11.54 10.02
CA GLN A 110 3.24 -11.35 11.44
C GLN A 110 2.62 -10.05 11.97
N GLN A 111 2.69 -8.97 11.18
CA GLN A 111 2.06 -7.70 11.54
C GLN A 111 0.54 -7.82 11.64
N ARG A 112 -0.10 -8.54 10.71
CA ARG A 112 -1.55 -8.81 10.76
C ARG A 112 -1.92 -9.61 12.01
N GLN A 113 -1.18 -10.67 12.29
CA GLN A 113 -1.39 -11.50 13.49
C GLN A 113 -1.27 -10.68 14.78
N LYS A 114 -0.26 -9.80 14.87
CA LYS A 114 -0.07 -8.90 16.01
C LYS A 114 -1.22 -7.90 16.16
N ALA A 115 -1.66 -7.28 15.05
CA ALA A 115 -2.76 -6.34 15.07
C ALA A 115 -4.10 -6.99 15.47
N GLU A 116 -4.34 -8.25 15.08
CA GLU A 116 -5.51 -9.03 15.50
C GLU A 116 -5.49 -9.34 17.00
N TYR A 117 -4.30 -9.67 17.52
CA TYR A 117 -4.11 -9.90 18.96
C TYR A 117 -4.37 -8.63 19.78
N GLU A 118 -3.83 -7.48 19.35
CA GLU A 118 -4.00 -6.18 20.03
C GLU A 118 -5.46 -5.67 19.99
N ARG A 119 -6.22 -5.99 18.95
CA ARG A 119 -7.65 -5.64 18.85
C ARG A 119 -8.58 -6.48 19.74
N GLY A 120 -8.04 -7.31 20.63
CA GLY A 120 -8.84 -8.15 21.53
C GLY A 120 -9.59 -9.29 20.82
N GLN A 121 -9.33 -9.50 19.52
CA GLN A 121 -9.79 -10.65 18.74
C GLN A 121 -8.84 -11.85 18.90
N GLY A 122 -7.91 -11.78 19.85
CA GLY A 122 -6.95 -12.82 20.23
C GLY A 122 -7.54 -14.04 20.95
N ARG A 123 -8.86 -14.24 20.94
CA ARG A 123 -9.39 -15.62 21.00
C ARG A 123 -9.29 -16.12 19.59
N GLY A 124 -8.23 -16.89 19.34
CA GLY A 124 -7.81 -17.29 18.02
C GLY A 124 -8.98 -17.62 17.10
N SER A 125 -8.73 -17.48 15.80
CA SER A 125 -9.33 -18.42 14.87
C SER A 125 -9.01 -19.82 15.37
N LYS A 126 -9.80 -20.32 16.33
CA LYS A 126 -10.14 -21.72 16.42
C LYS A 126 -10.67 -21.96 15.03
N ARG A 127 -9.79 -22.50 14.18
CA ARG A 127 -10.20 -23.47 13.18
C ARG A 127 -11.35 -24.21 13.83
N THR A 128 -12.57 -24.01 13.33
CA THR A 128 -13.73 -24.64 13.94
C THR A 128 -13.40 -26.12 14.01
N ASP A 129 -13.17 -26.65 15.21
CA ASP A 129 -12.73 -28.03 15.49
C ASP A 129 -13.83 -29.06 15.16
N ASN A 130 -14.80 -28.68 14.32
CA ASN A 130 -15.94 -29.48 13.91
C ASN A 130 -15.89 -29.82 12.41
N SER A 131 -14.70 -29.87 11.84
CA SER A 131 -14.47 -30.53 10.55
C SER A 131 -13.49 -31.66 10.80
N SER A 132 -14.03 -32.88 10.87
CA SER A 132 -13.30 -34.13 10.62
C SER A 132 -12.86 -34.18 9.14
N ALA A 133 -12.19 -33.13 8.67
CA ALA A 133 -11.42 -33.22 7.44
C ALA A 133 -10.15 -33.99 7.79
N PRO A 134 -9.89 -35.12 7.11
CA PRO A 134 -8.67 -35.88 7.35
C PRO A 134 -7.47 -34.96 7.16
N ALA A 135 -6.40 -35.28 7.87
CA ALA A 135 -5.10 -34.61 7.85
C ALA A 135 -4.39 -34.71 6.48
N GLU A 136 -5.09 -34.38 5.39
CA GLU A 136 -4.51 -34.06 4.10
C GLU A 136 -3.88 -32.68 4.20
N CYS A 137 -2.59 -32.75 4.51
CA CYS A 137 -1.62 -31.69 4.42
C CYS A 137 -1.79 -30.83 3.15
N MET A 138 -2.03 -29.53 3.39
CA MET A 138 -1.29 -28.41 2.78
C MET A 138 -1.20 -28.28 1.25
N HIS A 139 -2.29 -28.48 0.53
CA HIS A 139 -2.47 -27.71 -0.70
C HIS A 139 -3.79 -26.97 -0.63
N PHE A 140 -3.76 -25.75 -0.08
CA PHE A 140 -4.77 -24.74 -0.40
C PHE A 140 -4.61 -24.43 -1.90
N ARG A 141 -5.09 -25.33 -2.75
CA ARG A 141 -5.12 -25.13 -4.20
C ARG A 141 -6.20 -24.10 -4.42
N VAL A 142 -5.77 -22.84 -4.48
CA VAL A 142 -6.63 -21.76 -4.97
C VAL A 142 -7.17 -22.22 -6.31
N SER A 143 -8.49 -22.42 -6.39
CA SER A 143 -9.09 -22.81 -7.67
C SER A 143 -8.94 -21.65 -8.66
N PRO A 144 -8.83 -21.90 -9.98
CA PRO A 144 -8.75 -20.82 -10.96
C PRO A 144 -9.87 -19.79 -10.79
N ALA A 145 -11.07 -20.25 -10.44
CA ALA A 145 -12.20 -19.38 -10.15
C ALA A 145 -11.97 -18.51 -8.90
N GLN A 146 -11.34 -19.02 -7.84
CA GLN A 146 -10.96 -18.23 -6.66
C GLN A 146 -9.88 -17.19 -7.00
N ALA A 147 -8.88 -17.54 -7.81
CA ALA A 147 -7.83 -16.61 -8.24
C ALA A 147 -8.40 -15.46 -9.08
N ILE A 148 -9.24 -15.78 -10.08
CA ILE A 148 -9.92 -14.78 -10.93
C ILE A 148 -10.82 -13.88 -10.08
N ARG A 149 -11.57 -14.45 -9.12
CA ARG A 149 -12.38 -13.66 -8.20
C ARG A 149 -11.54 -12.72 -7.35
N ALA A 150 -10.45 -13.21 -6.75
CA ALA A 150 -9.57 -12.39 -5.92
C ALA A 150 -9.01 -11.19 -6.69
N TYR A 151 -8.59 -11.38 -7.93
CA TYR A 151 -8.12 -10.29 -8.80
C TYR A 151 -9.25 -9.31 -9.16
N SER A 152 -10.40 -9.83 -9.60
CA SER A 152 -11.54 -9.00 -10.03
C SER A 152 -12.18 -8.19 -8.90
N ILE A 153 -12.10 -8.63 -7.64
CA ILE A 153 -12.63 -7.90 -6.49
C ILE A 153 -11.99 -6.51 -6.37
N TYR A 154 -10.68 -6.37 -6.57
CA TYR A 154 -10.02 -5.07 -6.47
C TYR A 154 -10.49 -4.09 -7.54
N ALA A 155 -10.57 -4.56 -8.79
CA ALA A 155 -11.08 -3.75 -9.91
C ALA A 155 -12.55 -3.34 -9.67
N LYS A 156 -13.40 -4.30 -9.29
CA LYS A 156 -14.81 -4.04 -8.98
C LYS A 156 -14.99 -3.07 -7.82
N ARG A 157 -14.16 -3.18 -6.78
CA ARG A 157 -14.21 -2.27 -5.62
C ARG A 157 -13.83 -0.85 -6.00
N ARG A 158 -12.83 -0.68 -6.88
CA ARG A 158 -12.46 0.64 -7.41
C ARG A 158 -13.59 1.28 -8.22
N GLU A 159 -14.20 0.52 -9.12
CA GLU A 159 -15.35 1.00 -9.91
C GLU A 159 -16.56 1.33 -9.03
N LEU A 160 -16.88 0.47 -8.05
CA LEU A 160 -17.95 0.77 -7.09
C LEU A 160 -17.69 2.06 -6.32
N SER A 161 -16.46 2.29 -5.84
CA SER A 161 -16.12 3.54 -5.16
C SER A 161 -16.29 4.76 -6.08
N LYS A 162 -15.90 4.65 -7.35
CA LYS A 162 -16.08 5.70 -8.35
C LYS A 162 -17.57 6.01 -8.58
N LEU A 163 -18.38 4.98 -8.81
CA LEU A 163 -19.82 5.13 -9.02
C LEU A 163 -20.54 5.68 -7.79
N HIS A 164 -20.13 5.27 -6.58
CA HIS A 164 -20.67 5.84 -5.34
C HIS A 164 -20.36 7.33 -5.22
N MET A 165 -19.15 7.75 -5.60
CA MET A 165 -18.76 9.16 -5.58
C MET A 165 -19.58 9.97 -6.60
N GLU A 166 -19.71 9.48 -7.84
CA GLU A 166 -20.49 10.13 -8.90
C GLU A 166 -21.99 10.22 -8.56
N LEU A 167 -22.56 9.16 -7.98
CA LEU A 167 -23.95 9.17 -7.50
C LEU A 167 -24.12 10.16 -6.34
N ALA A 168 -23.18 10.18 -5.39
CA ALA A 168 -23.22 11.13 -4.28
C ALA A 168 -23.14 12.57 -4.78
N GLU A 169 -22.27 12.86 -5.74
CA GLU A 169 -22.12 14.22 -6.30
C GLU A 169 -23.36 14.65 -7.08
N SER A 170 -23.85 13.83 -8.01
CA SER A 170 -25.00 14.18 -8.86
C SER A 170 -26.31 14.31 -8.08
N ALA A 171 -26.60 13.37 -7.18
CA ALA A 171 -27.82 13.39 -6.38
C ALA A 171 -27.79 14.53 -5.35
N ASN A 172 -26.66 14.75 -4.69
CA ASN A 172 -26.52 15.86 -3.74
C ASN A 172 -26.56 17.21 -4.46
N HIS A 173 -25.92 17.36 -5.62
CA HIS A 173 -25.97 18.60 -6.38
C HIS A 173 -27.41 18.94 -6.82
N ALA A 174 -28.14 17.98 -7.37
CA ALA A 174 -29.53 18.20 -7.78
C ALA A 174 -30.48 18.51 -6.60
N ALA A 175 -30.26 17.86 -5.44
CA ALA A 175 -31.03 18.17 -4.23
C ALA A 175 -30.67 19.56 -3.67
N GLN A 176 -29.38 19.92 -3.66
CA GLN A 176 -28.91 21.23 -3.21
C GLN A 176 -29.45 22.36 -4.09
N SER A 177 -29.42 22.22 -5.42
CA SER A 177 -29.96 23.23 -6.34
C SER A 177 -31.47 23.45 -6.16
N ARG A 178 -32.24 22.39 -5.90
CA ARG A 178 -33.67 22.52 -5.58
C ARG A 178 -33.91 23.20 -4.24
N LEU A 179 -33.09 22.87 -3.22
CA LEU A 179 -33.17 23.54 -1.91
C LEU A 179 -32.80 25.02 -2.01
N THR A 180 -31.79 25.39 -2.78
CA THR A 180 -31.40 26.80 -2.95
C THR A 180 -32.47 27.58 -3.71
N GLN A 181 -33.05 27.01 -4.77
CA GLN A 181 -34.17 27.62 -5.48
C GLN A 181 -35.38 27.83 -4.58
N SER A 182 -35.81 26.78 -3.86
CA SER A 182 -36.95 26.87 -2.95
C SER A 182 -36.70 27.91 -1.84
N ARG A 183 -35.48 27.98 -1.29
CA ARG A 183 -35.09 29.02 -0.33
C ARG A 183 -35.15 30.43 -0.90
N ALA A 184 -34.78 30.61 -2.17
CA ALA A 184 -34.89 31.91 -2.84
C ALA A 184 -36.34 32.33 -3.03
N GLU A 185 -37.22 31.42 -3.46
CA GLU A 185 -38.66 31.66 -3.61
C GLU A 185 -39.33 32.00 -2.28
N VAL A 186 -38.99 31.29 -1.20
CA VAL A 186 -39.51 31.60 0.15
C VAL A 186 -39.05 32.99 0.59
N SER A 187 -37.79 33.37 0.32
CA SER A 187 -37.26 34.69 0.64
C SER A 187 -37.98 35.81 -0.12
N THR A 188 -38.25 35.63 -1.42
CA THR A 188 -38.99 36.62 -2.22
C THR A 188 -40.43 36.76 -1.76
N LEU A 189 -41.11 35.65 -1.45
CA LEU A 189 -42.45 35.67 -0.88
C LEU A 189 -42.47 36.37 0.48
N GLN A 190 -41.50 36.07 1.35
CA GLN A 190 -41.37 36.73 2.64
C GLN A 190 -41.17 38.24 2.50
N ASN A 191 -40.31 38.68 1.57
CA ASN A 191 -40.11 40.11 1.30
C ASN A 191 -41.38 40.76 0.74
N THR A 192 -42.12 40.06 -0.12
CA THR A 192 -43.38 40.56 -0.70
C THR A 192 -44.46 40.72 0.39
N ILE A 193 -44.57 39.73 1.28
CA ILE A 193 -45.45 39.78 2.45
C ILE A 193 -45.02 40.90 3.39
N GLN A 194 -43.72 41.06 3.64
CA GLN A 194 -43.23 42.15 4.49
C GLN A 194 -43.59 43.53 3.90
N LEU A 195 -43.40 43.71 2.59
CA LEU A 195 -43.79 44.92 1.89
C LEU A 195 -45.30 45.17 1.90
N SER A 196 -46.13 44.12 1.82
CA SER A 196 -47.59 44.29 1.92
C SER A 196 -48.02 44.61 3.35
N VAL A 197 -47.39 44.01 4.36
CA VAL A 197 -47.57 44.38 5.77
C VAL A 197 -47.20 45.84 6.00
N ASP A 198 -46.04 46.30 5.51
CA ASP A 198 -45.59 47.68 5.64
C ASP A 198 -46.46 48.70 4.88
N LYS A 199 -47.19 48.26 3.83
CA LYS A 199 -48.16 49.09 3.10
C LYS A 199 -49.52 49.16 3.79
N LEU A 200 -49.96 48.07 4.42
CA LEU A 200 -51.27 47.96 5.05
C LEU A 200 -51.26 48.45 6.50
N LEU A 201 -50.13 48.34 7.20
CA LEU A 201 -49.90 49.02 8.46
C LEU A 201 -49.10 50.30 8.18
N PRO A 202 -49.66 51.51 8.41
CA PRO A 202 -48.83 52.70 8.45
C PRO A 202 -47.73 52.53 9.53
N PRO A 203 -46.61 53.27 9.45
CA PRO A 203 -45.62 53.26 10.51
C PRO A 203 -46.34 53.45 11.85
N ARG A 204 -45.96 52.64 12.85
CA ARG A 204 -46.61 52.49 14.16
C ARG A 204 -46.91 53.80 14.94
N GLY A 205 -46.58 54.97 14.39
CA GLY A 205 -46.92 56.28 14.93
C GLY A 205 -48.16 56.98 14.33
N ILE A 206 -48.90 56.43 13.35
CA ILE A 206 -50.12 57.09 12.81
C ILE A 206 -51.41 56.51 13.42
N VAL A 207 -51.45 55.22 13.74
CA VAL A 207 -52.64 54.61 14.37
C VAL A 207 -52.87 55.19 15.78
N ASP A 208 -51.78 55.47 16.52
CA ASP A 208 -51.85 56.15 17.81
C ASP A 208 -52.33 57.61 17.72
N VAL A 209 -52.19 58.28 16.56
CA VAL A 209 -52.63 59.68 16.39
C VAL A 209 -54.14 59.77 16.15
N ILE A 210 -54.74 58.74 15.55
CA ILE A 210 -56.18 58.69 15.30
C ILE A 210 -56.95 58.39 16.59
N GLU A 211 -56.42 57.55 17.49
CA GLU A 211 -57.04 57.30 18.80
C GLU A 211 -56.90 58.48 19.79
N ILE A 212 -55.92 59.37 19.61
CA ILE A 212 -55.78 60.58 20.45
C ILE A 212 -56.77 61.68 20.02
N SER A 213 -57.13 61.78 18.74
CA SER A 213 -58.02 62.84 18.24
C SER A 213 -59.51 62.59 18.48
N THR A 214 -59.93 61.36 18.79
CA THR A 214 -61.34 61.04 19.12
C THR A 214 -61.66 61.19 20.60
N ALA A 215 -60.67 61.48 21.45
CA ALA A 215 -60.84 61.63 22.90
C ALA A 215 -60.94 63.10 23.40
N VAL A 216 -60.86 64.11 22.52
CA VAL A 216 -60.89 65.54 22.92
C VAL A 216 -62.02 66.27 22.20
N GLY A 217 -63.24 66.18 22.74
CA GLY A 217 -64.40 66.85 22.17
C GLY A 217 -65.69 66.68 22.98
N GLY A 218 -65.62 66.74 24.31
CA GLY A 218 -66.81 66.76 25.17
C GLY A 218 -66.58 67.61 26.40
N THR A 219 -67.20 68.81 26.43
CA THR A 219 -67.44 69.80 27.51
C THR A 219 -67.50 71.17 26.81
N GLU A 220 -68.53 72.04 26.81
CA GLU A 220 -69.65 72.37 27.69
C GLU A 220 -70.65 73.23 26.89
N MET A 221 -71.96 73.19 27.20
CA MET A 221 -72.75 74.41 27.45
C MET A 221 -74.17 74.06 27.92
N GLU A 222 -74.39 74.29 29.21
CA GLU A 222 -75.68 74.63 29.82
C GLU A 222 -76.24 75.93 29.19
N CYS A 223 -77.55 76.01 29.00
CA CYS A 223 -78.41 77.09 29.54
C CYS A 223 -79.86 76.94 29.07
N THR A 224 -80.75 76.90 30.07
CA THR A 224 -82.13 77.44 30.17
C THR A 224 -83.10 77.32 29.01
#